data_AF-A0A1J9QXH5-F1
#
_entry.id   AF-A0A1J9QXH5-F1
#
_cell.length_a   1.000
_cell.length_b   1.000
_cell.length_c   1.000
_cell.angle_alpha   90.00
_cell.angle_beta   90.00
_cell.angle_gamma   90.00
#
_symmetry.space_group_name_H-M   'P 1'
#
loop_
_entity.id
_entity.type
_entity.pdbx_description
1 polymer ?
#
loop_
_entity_poly.entity_id
_entity_poly.type
_entity_poly.pdbx_seq_one_letter_code
_entity_poly.pdbx_strand_id
1 'polypeptide(L)'
;MHAFQSLCYLLLAVSAAAAPLNDALNQSETPALEVRDKTLVCKNTGGNIEISQNKAEGNIHAAPATKGGTKSGYPHEYKNLADGDKKNIVWPNKNCNAKDVTLLEFPVFKDGHLFEYDQKKPADKTKIGPVRGVFTYPHKDFCGVMAHTEKDNKGNFALCQ
;
A
#
# COMPACT_ATOMS: atom_id res chain seq x y z
N MET A 1 92.52 -9.28 2.58
CA MET A 1 93.11 -8.83 1.30
C MET A 1 92.00 -8.84 0.25
N HIS A 2 91.72 -7.65 -0.34
CA HIS A 2 91.16 -7.35 -1.68
C HIS A 2 89.98 -8.19 -2.24
N ALA A 3 89.01 -7.70 -3.01
CA ALA A 3 88.60 -6.39 -3.51
C ALA A 3 87.28 -6.58 -4.31
N PHE A 4 86.40 -5.57 -4.25
CA PHE A 4 85.47 -5.03 -5.26
C PHE A 4 84.82 -5.90 -6.37
N GLN A 5 83.49 -5.82 -6.46
CA GLN A 5 82.72 -5.33 -7.64
C GLN A 5 81.21 -5.45 -7.30
N SER A 6 80.53 -4.41 -6.83
CA SER A 6 79.91 -3.30 -7.59
C SER A 6 79.15 -3.75 -8.84
N LEU A 7 77.82 -3.83 -8.72
CA LEU A 7 76.92 -3.61 -9.86
C LEU A 7 75.69 -2.84 -9.35
N CYS A 8 75.62 -1.57 -9.76
CA CYS A 8 74.50 -0.66 -9.56
C CYS A 8 73.28 -1.15 -10.35
N TYR A 9 72.13 -1.25 -9.69
CA TYR A 9 70.84 -1.14 -10.38
C TYR A 9 70.11 0.10 -9.89
N LEU A 10 69.83 0.98 -10.86
CA LEU A 10 69.14 2.24 -10.70
C LEU A 10 67.69 2.07 -10.26
N LEU A 11 67.27 3.03 -9.44
CA LEU A 11 65.92 3.33 -8.98
C LEU A 11 64.93 3.60 -10.13
N LEU A 12 63.69 3.17 -9.93
CA LEU A 12 62.49 3.96 -10.28
C LEU A 12 61.46 3.81 -9.15
N ALA A 13 61.52 4.70 -8.17
CA ALA A 13 60.44 4.89 -7.22
C ALA A 13 59.37 5.74 -7.90
N VAL A 14 58.22 5.14 -8.22
CA VAL A 14 57.06 5.87 -8.74
C VAL A 14 56.46 6.67 -7.58
N SER A 15 56.57 7.99 -7.63
CA SER A 15 55.85 8.88 -6.72
C SER A 15 54.35 8.81 -7.06
N ALA A 16 53.59 8.04 -6.30
CA ALA A 16 52.14 8.15 -6.29
C ALA A 16 51.77 9.49 -5.63
N ALA A 17 51.57 10.53 -6.43
CA ALA A 17 50.91 11.74 -5.99
C ALA A 17 49.44 11.38 -5.67
N ALA A 18 49.13 11.21 -4.39
CA ALA A 18 47.76 11.21 -3.92
C ALA A 18 47.20 12.63 -4.09
N ALA A 19 46.49 12.86 -5.20
CA ALA A 19 45.61 14.01 -5.30
C ALA A 19 44.39 13.72 -4.40
N PRO A 20 43.94 14.67 -3.56
CA PRO A 20 42.64 14.56 -2.94
C PRO A 20 41.60 14.68 -4.05
N LEU A 21 40.99 13.56 -4.42
CA LEU A 21 39.70 13.56 -5.10
C LEU A 21 38.69 14.13 -4.12
N ASN A 22 38.59 15.45 -4.08
CA ASN A 22 37.35 16.13 -3.72
C ASN A 22 36.40 15.89 -4.88
N ASP A 23 35.97 14.64 -5.02
CA ASP A 23 35.00 14.27 -6.03
C ASP A 23 33.64 14.75 -5.52
N ALA A 24 33.07 15.60 -6.36
CA ALA A 24 31.79 16.23 -6.18
C ALA A 24 30.68 15.16 -6.01
N LEU A 25 30.45 14.72 -4.79
CA LEU A 25 29.13 14.25 -4.36
C LEU A 25 28.25 15.47 -4.09
N ASN A 26 28.04 16.26 -5.15
CA ASN A 26 26.86 17.08 -5.26
C ASN A 26 25.71 16.11 -5.56
N GLN A 27 25.30 15.37 -4.53
CA GLN A 27 24.03 14.67 -4.53
C GLN A 27 23.00 15.76 -4.77
N SER A 28 22.54 15.84 -6.02
CA SER A 28 21.26 16.43 -6.33
C SER A 28 20.23 15.59 -5.60
N GLU A 29 20.04 15.90 -4.32
CA GLU A 29 18.87 15.50 -3.54
C GLU A 29 17.68 16.17 -4.24
N THR A 30 17.19 15.52 -5.30
CA THR A 30 15.80 15.69 -5.67
C THR A 30 15.01 15.48 -4.39
N PRO A 31 14.27 16.47 -3.89
CA PRO A 31 13.46 16.27 -2.70
C PRO A 31 12.54 15.09 -3.03
N ALA A 32 12.73 13.97 -2.32
CA ALA A 32 11.77 12.90 -2.35
C ALA A 32 10.45 13.56 -1.96
N LEU A 33 9.51 13.64 -2.91
CA LEU A 33 8.14 14.04 -2.63
C LEU A 33 7.65 13.05 -1.58
N GLU A 34 7.71 13.43 -0.30
CA GLU A 34 7.02 12.68 0.73
C GLU A 34 5.55 12.69 0.32
N VAL A 35 5.07 11.54 -0.17
CA VAL A 35 3.65 11.32 -0.36
C VAL A 35 3.03 11.44 1.02
N ARG A 36 2.51 12.63 1.32
CA ARG A 36 1.79 12.89 2.56
C ARG A 36 0.61 11.93 2.57
N ASP A 37 0.64 11.00 3.51
CA ASP A 37 -0.44 10.06 3.70
C ASP A 37 -1.74 10.81 3.95
N LYS A 38 -2.80 10.39 3.26
CA LYS A 38 -4.13 10.98 3.42
C LYS A 38 -4.89 10.16 4.45
N THR A 39 -5.30 10.79 5.55
CA THR A 39 -6.25 10.18 6.48
C THR A 39 -7.68 10.32 5.94
N LEU A 40 -8.34 9.19 5.75
CA LEU A 40 -9.75 9.08 5.39
C LEU A 40 -10.60 8.91 6.65
N VAL A 41 -11.68 9.68 6.75
CA VAL A 41 -12.63 9.60 7.86
C VAL A 41 -13.87 8.85 7.43
N CYS A 42 -14.11 7.70 8.07
CA CYS A 42 -15.29 6.87 7.89
C CYS A 42 -16.32 7.18 8.98
N LYS A 43 -17.52 7.61 8.59
CA LYS A 43 -18.63 7.86 9.52
C LYS A 43 -19.30 6.55 9.93
N ASN A 44 -19.44 6.31 11.23
CA ASN A 44 -20.10 5.13 11.78
C ASN A 44 -20.84 5.51 13.07
N THR A 45 -22.01 4.92 13.34
CA THR A 45 -22.80 5.22 14.56
C THR A 45 -22.09 4.85 15.86
N GLY A 46 -21.07 3.99 15.82
CA GLY A 46 -20.18 3.68 16.94
C GLY A 46 -19.02 4.67 17.14
N GLY A 47 -18.89 5.68 16.28
CA GLY A 47 -17.81 6.66 16.29
C GLY A 47 -17.07 6.72 14.96
N ASN A 48 -16.43 7.85 14.67
CA ASN A 48 -15.66 8.00 13.43
C ASN A 48 -14.42 7.09 13.45
N ILE A 49 -14.13 6.48 12.31
CA ILE A 49 -12.98 5.59 12.12
C ILE A 49 -12.03 6.26 11.14
N GLU A 50 -10.78 6.42 11.54
CA GLU A 50 -9.72 7.02 10.71
C GLU A 50 -8.88 5.93 10.07
N ILE A 51 -8.64 6.07 8.77
CA ILE A 51 -7.89 5.12 7.96
C ILE A 51 -6.84 5.86 7.15
N SER A 52 -5.61 5.41 7.24
CA SER A 52 -4.54 5.82 6.31
C SER A 52 -4.85 5.28 4.91
N GLN A 53 -4.93 6.15 3.91
CA GLN A 53 -5.14 5.74 2.53
C GLN A 53 -3.98 4.89 2.04
N ASN A 54 -2.73 5.27 2.34
CA ASN A 54 -1.55 4.54 1.87
C ASN A 54 -1.50 3.12 2.45
N LYS A 55 -1.85 2.95 3.73
CA LYS A 55 -1.92 1.61 4.36
C LYS A 55 -3.06 0.78 3.78
N ALA A 56 -4.23 1.38 3.53
CA ALA A 56 -5.34 0.68 2.89
C ALA A 56 -4.97 0.21 1.48
N GLU A 57 -4.35 1.07 0.68
CA GLU A 57 -3.87 0.75 -0.67
C GLU A 57 -2.77 -0.33 -0.64
N GLY A 58 -1.83 -0.26 0.32
CA GLY A 58 -0.85 -1.32 0.56
C GLY A 58 -1.50 -2.68 0.84
N ASN A 59 -2.55 -2.71 1.67
CA ASN A 59 -3.32 -3.93 1.94
C ASN A 59 -4.03 -4.46 0.67
N ILE A 60 -4.54 -3.58 -0.19
CA ILE A 60 -5.13 -3.98 -1.48
C ILE A 60 -4.08 -4.62 -2.40
N HIS A 61 -2.89 -4.05 -2.47
CA HIS A 61 -1.80 -4.64 -3.26
C HIS A 61 -1.37 -6.00 -2.71
N ALA A 62 -1.38 -6.19 -1.39
CA ALA A 62 -1.06 -7.47 -0.74
C ALA A 62 -2.17 -8.53 -0.83
N ALA A 63 -3.45 -8.14 -0.83
CA ALA A 63 -4.59 -9.06 -0.90
C ALA A 63 -4.59 -9.86 -2.21
N PRO A 64 -5.02 -11.13 -2.25
CA PRO A 64 -5.03 -11.91 -3.49
C PRO A 64 -6.14 -11.44 -4.44
N ALA A 65 -5.90 -11.41 -5.76
CA ALA A 65 -6.92 -11.06 -6.75
C ALA A 65 -7.77 -12.28 -7.11
N THR A 66 -8.81 -12.57 -6.32
CA THR A 66 -9.75 -13.68 -6.55
C THR A 66 -11.19 -13.21 -6.33
N LYS A 67 -12.10 -13.58 -7.24
CA LYS A 67 -13.53 -13.23 -7.12
C LYS A 67 -14.28 -14.09 -6.08
N GLY A 68 -13.83 -15.32 -5.86
CA GLY A 68 -14.46 -16.28 -4.95
C GLY A 68 -13.96 -16.20 -3.51
N GLY A 69 -13.02 -15.31 -3.23
CA GLY A 69 -12.32 -15.21 -1.96
C GLY A 69 -11.36 -16.34 -1.69
N THR A 70 -10.90 -16.35 -0.45
CA THR A 70 -9.92 -17.26 0.13
C THR A 70 -10.59 -18.06 1.25
N LYS A 71 -9.84 -18.69 2.16
CA LYS A 71 -10.43 -19.43 3.30
C LYS A 71 -11.27 -18.55 4.22
N SER A 72 -10.98 -17.25 4.26
CA SER A 72 -11.75 -16.26 5.01
C SER A 72 -13.01 -15.78 4.27
N GLY A 73 -13.13 -16.11 2.99
CA GLY A 73 -14.10 -15.53 2.06
C GLY A 73 -13.73 -14.13 1.55
N TYR A 74 -12.55 -13.60 1.87
CA TYR A 74 -12.06 -12.30 1.38
C TYR A 74 -10.83 -12.43 0.46
N PRO A 75 -10.57 -11.47 -0.45
CA PRO A 75 -11.53 -10.47 -0.90
C PRO A 75 -12.70 -11.13 -1.62
N HIS A 76 -13.84 -10.46 -1.73
CA HIS A 76 -14.96 -10.95 -2.54
C HIS A 76 -15.57 -9.82 -3.35
N GLU A 77 -16.39 -10.19 -4.32
CA GLU A 77 -17.09 -9.22 -5.15
C GLU A 77 -17.91 -8.25 -4.31
N TYR A 78 -17.72 -6.96 -4.59
CA TYR A 78 -18.55 -5.87 -4.11
C TYR A 78 -19.45 -5.42 -5.25
N LYS A 79 -20.75 -5.61 -5.04
CA LYS A 79 -21.77 -5.16 -5.97
C LYS A 79 -22.16 -3.73 -5.61
N ASN A 80 -21.63 -2.77 -6.35
CA ASN A 80 -21.97 -1.34 -6.22
C ASN A 80 -23.36 -1.04 -6.80
N LEU A 81 -24.38 -1.72 -6.27
CA LEU A 81 -25.75 -1.64 -6.74
C LEU A 81 -26.52 -0.58 -5.96
N ALA A 82 -27.43 0.09 -6.66
CA ALA A 82 -28.47 0.90 -6.05
C ALA A 82 -29.47 -0.06 -5.41
N ASP A 83 -29.76 0.15 -4.13
CA ASP A 83 -30.83 -0.54 -3.40
C ASP A 83 -31.87 0.51 -2.99
N GLY A 84 -33.03 0.49 -3.65
CA GLY A 84 -34.08 1.49 -3.48
C GLY A 84 -33.62 2.90 -3.87
N ASP A 85 -33.86 3.89 -2.98
CA ASP A 85 -33.50 5.30 -3.19
C ASP A 85 -31.99 5.62 -3.02
N LYS A 86 -31.15 4.59 -2.80
CA LYS A 86 -29.72 4.78 -2.50
C LYS A 86 -28.91 4.90 -3.80
N LYS A 87 -28.11 5.96 -3.89
CA LYS A 87 -27.15 6.15 -5.00
C LYS A 87 -25.97 5.19 -4.85
N ASN A 88 -25.50 4.65 -5.98
CA ASN A 88 -24.22 3.93 -6.07
C ASN A 88 -23.10 4.80 -5.50
N ILE A 89 -22.10 4.18 -4.86
CA ILE A 89 -20.88 4.91 -4.49
C ILE A 89 -20.18 5.33 -5.79
N VAL A 90 -19.98 6.63 -5.96
CA VAL A 90 -19.11 7.15 -7.03
C VAL A 90 -17.70 7.20 -6.48
N TRP A 91 -16.82 6.40 -7.07
CA TRP A 91 -15.45 6.26 -6.61
C TRP A 91 -14.57 7.43 -7.10
N PRO A 92 -13.64 7.94 -6.28
CA PRO A 92 -12.65 8.91 -6.70
C PRO A 92 -11.83 8.46 -7.92
N ASN A 93 -11.50 7.17 -7.99
CA ASN A 93 -10.85 6.58 -9.15
C ASN A 93 -11.89 6.28 -10.25
N LYS A 94 -11.72 6.92 -11.42
CA LYS A 94 -12.65 6.79 -12.56
C LYS A 94 -12.71 5.37 -13.13
N ASN A 95 -11.63 4.59 -13.05
CA ASN A 95 -11.61 3.20 -13.52
C ASN A 95 -12.63 2.34 -12.77
N CYS A 96 -12.89 2.69 -11.51
CA CYS A 96 -13.85 2.00 -10.65
C CYS A 96 -15.31 2.36 -10.92
N ASN A 97 -15.58 3.31 -11.82
CA ASN A 97 -16.93 3.71 -12.21
C ASN A 97 -17.30 3.24 -13.62
N ALA A 98 -16.44 2.45 -14.28
CA ALA A 98 -16.74 1.90 -15.60
C ALA A 98 -17.89 0.89 -15.53
N LYS A 99 -18.69 0.80 -16.61
CA LYS A 99 -19.95 0.01 -16.63
C LYS A 99 -19.74 -1.48 -16.33
N ASP A 100 -18.66 -2.05 -16.84
CA ASP A 100 -18.38 -3.49 -16.76
C ASP A 100 -17.22 -3.80 -15.78
N VAL A 101 -16.93 -2.88 -14.86
CA VAL A 101 -15.88 -3.08 -13.86
C VAL A 101 -16.35 -4.09 -12.80
N THR A 102 -15.52 -5.10 -12.53
CA THR A 102 -15.70 -5.93 -11.33
C THR A 102 -14.95 -5.26 -10.18
N LEU A 103 -15.65 -4.98 -9.08
CA LEU A 103 -15.04 -4.47 -7.85
C LEU A 103 -14.94 -5.59 -6.82
N LEU A 104 -13.83 -5.62 -6.08
CA LEU A 104 -13.65 -6.46 -4.92
C LEU A 104 -13.53 -5.59 -3.66
N GLU A 105 -14.03 -6.09 -2.53
CA GLU A 105 -13.81 -5.50 -1.21
C GLU A 105 -12.87 -6.37 -0.36
N PHE A 106 -12.06 -5.69 0.47
CA PHE A 106 -11.13 -6.35 1.39
C PHE A 106 -11.06 -5.61 2.73
N PRO A 107 -11.03 -6.28 3.89
CA PRO A 107 -10.94 -5.62 5.18
C PRO A 107 -9.65 -4.79 5.32
N VAL A 108 -9.78 -3.58 5.87
CA VAL A 108 -8.66 -2.69 6.17
C VAL A 108 -8.83 -2.09 7.57
N PHE A 109 -7.71 -1.76 8.21
CA PHE A 109 -7.67 -1.40 9.63
C PHE A 109 -6.88 -0.12 9.87
N LYS A 110 -7.18 0.56 11.00
CA LYS A 110 -6.53 1.82 11.39
C LYS A 110 -5.02 1.70 11.55
N ASP A 111 -4.56 0.59 12.13
CA ASP A 111 -3.14 0.29 12.31
C ASP A 111 -2.45 -0.12 10.98
N GLY A 112 -3.23 -0.59 10.00
CA GLY A 112 -2.76 -1.05 8.69
C GLY A 112 -2.30 -2.50 8.67
N HIS A 113 -2.62 -3.32 9.67
CA HIS A 113 -2.30 -4.74 9.58
C HIS A 113 -3.06 -5.39 8.43
N LEU A 114 -2.48 -6.44 7.85
CA LEU A 114 -3.11 -7.21 6.79
C LEU A 114 -4.13 -8.18 7.38
N PHE A 115 -5.33 -8.21 6.81
CA PHE A 115 -6.34 -9.20 7.21
C PHE A 115 -5.86 -10.63 6.87
N GLU A 116 -6.05 -11.57 7.80
CA GLU A 116 -5.66 -12.98 7.67
C GLU A 116 -6.57 -13.74 6.68
N TYR A 117 -6.45 -13.42 5.39
CA TYR A 117 -7.36 -13.93 4.39
C TYR A 117 -7.22 -15.46 4.18
N ASP A 118 -6.01 -15.99 4.31
CA ASP A 118 -5.73 -17.42 4.16
C ASP A 118 -6.14 -18.30 5.36
N GLN A 119 -6.74 -17.68 6.39
CA GLN A 119 -7.29 -18.37 7.55
C GLN A 119 -8.81 -18.47 7.46
N LYS A 120 -9.38 -19.40 8.23
CA LYS A 120 -10.85 -19.51 8.34
C LYS A 120 -11.42 -18.19 8.85
N LYS A 121 -12.52 -17.74 8.24
CA LYS A 121 -13.22 -16.52 8.64
C LYS A 121 -13.47 -16.50 10.16
N PRO A 122 -13.03 -15.45 10.88
CA PRO A 122 -13.30 -15.34 12.32
C PRO A 122 -14.81 -15.38 12.60
N ALA A 123 -15.21 -16.13 13.63
CA ALA A 123 -16.60 -16.14 14.10
C ALA A 123 -16.98 -14.79 14.74
N ASP A 124 -16.03 -14.17 15.43
CA ASP A 124 -16.14 -12.82 15.96
C ASP A 124 -15.95 -11.78 14.85
N LYS A 125 -17.06 -11.12 14.48
CA LYS A 125 -17.08 -10.11 13.40
C LYS A 125 -16.27 -8.86 13.72
N THR A 126 -15.98 -8.58 14.99
CA THR A 126 -15.15 -7.42 15.36
C THR A 126 -13.74 -7.54 14.81
N LYS A 127 -13.23 -8.77 14.63
CA LYS A 127 -11.93 -9.07 14.03
C LYS A 127 -11.87 -8.82 12.52
N ILE A 128 -13.01 -8.70 11.85
CA ILE A 128 -13.10 -8.31 10.43
C ILE A 128 -13.18 -6.78 10.32
N GLY A 129 -13.76 -6.13 11.32
CA GLY A 129 -13.98 -4.68 11.34
C GLY A 129 -15.06 -4.22 10.33
N PRO A 130 -15.51 -2.96 10.43
CA PRO A 130 -16.55 -2.41 9.56
C PRO A 130 -16.03 -1.80 8.24
N VAL A 131 -14.72 -1.68 8.08
CA VAL A 131 -14.10 -0.92 6.97
C VAL A 131 -13.59 -1.86 5.88
N ARG A 132 -13.75 -1.44 4.62
CA ARG A 132 -13.25 -2.14 3.44
C ARG A 132 -12.48 -1.19 2.52
N GLY A 133 -11.34 -1.64 2.02
CA GLY A 133 -10.75 -1.08 0.80
C GLY A 133 -11.40 -1.72 -0.41
N VAL A 134 -11.64 -0.94 -1.46
CA VAL A 134 -12.27 -1.40 -2.71
C VAL A 134 -11.31 -1.23 -3.86
N PHE A 135 -11.28 -2.23 -4.75
CA PHE A 135 -10.36 -2.25 -5.89
C PHE A 135 -10.94 -2.97 -7.11
N THR A 136 -10.39 -2.68 -8.28
CA THR A 136 -10.79 -3.35 -9.54
C THR A 136 -10.23 -4.76 -9.63
N TYR A 137 -10.99 -5.70 -10.20
CA TYR A 137 -10.48 -7.00 -10.63
C TYR A 137 -10.34 -7.03 -12.16
N PRO A 138 -9.24 -7.58 -12.71
CA PRO A 138 -8.09 -8.19 -12.01
C PRO A 138 -6.99 -7.18 -11.64
N HIS A 139 -7.11 -5.92 -12.05
CA HIS A 139 -5.99 -4.96 -12.09
C HIS A 139 -5.57 -4.34 -10.75
N LYS A 140 -6.40 -4.44 -9.71
CA LYS A 140 -6.17 -3.86 -8.39
C LYS A 140 -6.02 -2.34 -8.38
N ASP A 141 -6.68 -1.63 -9.29
CA ASP A 141 -6.77 -0.18 -9.17
C ASP A 141 -7.50 0.17 -7.88
N PHE A 142 -6.87 0.94 -7.01
CA PHE A 142 -7.48 1.37 -5.76
C PHE A 142 -8.64 2.34 -6.03
N CYS A 143 -9.82 2.00 -5.53
CA CYS A 143 -11.04 2.79 -5.72
C CYS A 143 -11.28 3.77 -4.59
N GLY A 144 -10.99 3.34 -3.36
CA GLY A 144 -11.23 4.09 -2.14
C GLY A 144 -11.49 3.17 -0.95
N VAL A 145 -11.82 3.79 0.18
CA VAL A 145 -12.22 3.11 1.41
C VAL A 145 -13.69 3.40 1.67
N MET A 146 -14.44 2.36 2.03
CA MET A 146 -15.82 2.48 2.49
C MET A 146 -15.97 1.81 3.86
N ALA A 147 -16.98 2.22 4.62
CA ALA A 147 -17.30 1.59 5.88
C ALA A 147 -18.79 1.36 6.00
N HIS A 148 -19.14 0.28 6.69
CA HIS A 148 -20.46 0.09 7.26
C HIS A 148 -20.84 1.32 8.10
N THR A 149 -22.03 1.88 7.90
CA THR A 149 -22.48 3.10 8.56
C THR A 149 -22.91 2.89 10.01
N GLU A 150 -23.17 1.64 10.41
CA GLU A 150 -23.60 1.29 11.76
C GLU A 150 -22.52 0.51 12.51
N LYS A 151 -22.54 0.61 13.85
CA LYS A 151 -21.65 -0.15 14.71
C LYS A 151 -21.74 -1.67 14.48
N ASP A 152 -20.70 -2.39 14.91
CA ASP A 152 -20.65 -3.85 14.88
C ASP A 152 -20.74 -4.48 13.47
N ASN A 153 -20.16 -3.81 12.46
CA ASN A 153 -20.09 -4.30 11.07
C ASN A 153 -21.48 -4.47 10.43
N LYS A 154 -22.33 -3.43 10.56
CA LYS A 154 -23.75 -3.41 10.12
C LYS A 154 -24.11 -2.18 9.29
N GLY A 155 -25.30 -2.21 8.71
CA GLY A 155 -25.82 -1.10 7.90
C GLY A 155 -25.21 -1.07 6.50
N ASN A 156 -25.56 -0.03 5.74
CA ASN A 156 -25.07 0.13 4.38
C ASN A 156 -23.61 0.57 4.36
N PHE A 157 -22.95 0.45 3.22
CA PHE A 157 -21.63 1.04 3.01
C PHE A 157 -21.75 2.51 2.60
N ALA A 158 -20.84 3.33 3.12
CA ALA A 158 -20.63 4.71 2.68
C ALA A 158 -19.13 4.96 2.43
N LEU A 159 -18.84 5.80 1.43
CA LEU A 159 -17.48 6.22 1.11
C LEU A 159 -16.88 7.03 2.27
N CYS A 160 -15.63 6.74 2.65
CA CYS A 160 -14.86 7.53 3.61
C CYS A 160 -14.21 8.73 2.91
N GLN A 161 -14.09 9.87 3.60
CA GLN A 161 -13.67 11.15 3.01
C GLN A 161 -12.28 11.59 3.46
#